data_AF-A0A5P0ZW29-F1
#
_entry.id   AF-A0A5P0ZW29-F1
#
_cell.length_a   1.000
_cell.length_b   1.000
_cell.length_c   1.000
_cell.angle_alpha   90.00
_cell.angle_beta   90.00
_cell.angle_gamma   90.00
#
_symmetry.space_group_name_H-M   'P 1'
#
loop_
_entity.id
_entity.type
_entity.pdbx_description
1 polymer ?
#
loop_
_entity_poly.entity_id
_entity_poly.type
_entity_poly.pdbx_seq_one_letter_code
_entity_poly.pdbx_strand_id
1 'polypeptide(L)'
;MRRTTEVLIQEINKLGYRTELASSHPDRPNQQLWVYKMDGSKPIAKVSLMLQCRVNTMLNGVGKNEAELLKVLYKYSTRGL
;
A
#
# COMPACT_ATOMS: atom_id res chain seq x y z
N MET A 1 10.27 -13.04 1.79
CA MET A 1 9.23 -12.04 1.44
C MET A 1 8.62 -11.28 2.63
N ARG A 2 8.61 -11.80 3.88
CA ARG A 2 8.00 -11.09 5.03
C ARG A 2 8.67 -9.75 5.38
N ARG A 3 10.01 -9.68 5.31
CA ARG A 3 10.80 -8.50 5.70
C ARG A 3 10.45 -7.23 4.91
N THR A 4 10.26 -7.35 3.60
CA THR A 4 9.98 -6.20 2.72
C THR A 4 8.57 -5.64 2.94
N THR A 5 7.58 -6.50 3.19
CA THR A 5 6.21 -6.07 3.51
C THR A 5 6.13 -5.40 4.88
N GLU A 6 6.86 -5.90 5.88
CA GLU A 6 6.94 -5.29 7.21
C GLU A 6 7.56 -3.89 7.14
N VAL A 7 8.66 -3.73 6.39
CA VAL A 7 9.28 -2.42 6.14
C VAL A 7 8.31 -1.49 5.43
N LEU A 8 7.60 -1.96 4.41
CA LEU A 8 6.57 -1.18 3.72
C LEU A 8 5.49 -0.67 4.69
N ILE A 9 4.97 -1.56 5.54
CA ILE A 9 3.96 -1.21 6.55
C ILE A 9 4.50 -0.15 7.51
N GLN A 10 5.72 -0.30 8.01
CA GLN A 10 6.33 0.66 8.92
C GLN A 10 6.50 2.03 8.28
N GLU A 11 7.02 2.09 7.05
CA GLU A 11 7.20 3.35 6.33
C GLU A 11 5.87 4.05 6.05
N ILE A 12 4.83 3.31 5.65
CA ILE A 12 3.48 3.87 5.44
C ILE A 12 2.88 4.38 6.76
N ASN A 13 3.03 3.63 7.86
CA ASN A 13 2.51 4.02 9.17
C ASN A 13 3.21 5.27 9.72
N LYS A 14 4.53 5.42 9.52
CA LYS A 14 5.29 6.63 9.90
C LYS A 14 4.77 7.89 9.20
N LEU A 15 4.26 7.74 7.98
CA LEU A 15 3.64 8.84 7.22
C LEU A 15 2.21 9.17 7.68
N GLY A 16 1.69 8.48 8.70
CA GLY A 16 0.36 8.74 9.25
C GLY A 16 -0.77 8.08 8.47
N TYR A 17 -0.51 6.97 7.78
CA TYR A 17 -1.54 6.17 7.10
C TYR A 17 -1.77 4.85 7.85
N ARG A 18 -2.96 4.28 7.68
CA ARG A 18 -3.28 2.93 8.16
C ARG A 18 -3.11 1.93 7.04
N THR A 19 -2.71 0.71 7.38
CA THR A 19 -2.60 -0.40 6.43
C THR A 19 -3.40 -1.62 6.89
N GLU A 20 -3.80 -2.45 5.93
CA GLU A 20 -4.54 -3.69 6.17
C GLU A 20 -4.17 -4.75 5.13
N LEU A 21 -3.96 -5.99 5.57
CA LEU A 21 -3.81 -7.11 4.65
C LEU A 21 -5.19 -7.54 4.17
N ALA A 22 -5.37 -7.55 2.85
CA ALA A 22 -6.66 -7.78 2.22
C ALA A 22 -6.49 -8.52 0.88
N SER A 23 -7.62 -8.74 0.20
CA SER A 23 -7.64 -9.26 -1.17
C SER A 23 -8.85 -8.76 -1.92
N SER A 24 -8.73 -8.64 -3.24
CA SER A 24 -9.89 -8.44 -4.12
C SER A 24 -10.63 -9.75 -4.40
N HIS A 25 -10.05 -10.91 -4.07
CA HIS A 25 -10.65 -12.23 -4.29
C HIS A 25 -10.83 -12.95 -2.93
N PRO A 26 -12.06 -13.35 -2.57
CA PRO A 26 -12.33 -14.00 -1.28
C PRO A 26 -11.55 -15.30 -1.09
N ASP A 27 -11.33 -16.06 -2.16
CA ASP A 27 -10.65 -17.36 -2.12
C ASP A 27 -9.13 -17.27 -1.94
N ARG A 28 -8.58 -16.05 -1.95
CA ARG A 28 -7.13 -15.80 -1.85
C ARG A 28 -6.85 -14.64 -0.90
N PRO A 29 -7.00 -14.82 0.43
CA PRO A 29 -6.79 -13.77 1.41
C PRO A 29 -5.32 -13.32 1.45
N ASN A 30 -5.08 -12.09 1.94
CA ASN A 30 -3.75 -11.53 2.23
C ASN A 30 -2.81 -11.34 1.03
N GLN A 31 -3.33 -11.26 -0.20
CA GLN A 31 -2.53 -11.02 -1.41
C GLN A 31 -2.26 -9.54 -1.70
N GLN A 32 -2.91 -8.64 -0.95
CA GLN A 32 -2.78 -7.20 -1.13
C GLN A 32 -2.57 -6.50 0.22
N LEU A 33 -1.86 -5.38 0.18
CA LEU A 33 -1.81 -4.42 1.26
C LEU A 33 -2.66 -3.21 0.84
N TRP A 34 -3.72 -2.93 1.58
CA TRP A 34 -4.57 -1.76 1.38
C TRP A 34 -4.08 -0.64 2.28
N VAL A 35 -4.02 0.58 1.74
CA VAL A 35 -3.58 1.78 2.44
C VAL A 35 -4.77 2.72 2.60
N TYR A 36 -4.94 3.29 3.78
CA TYR A 36 -6.04 4.18 4.15
C TYR A 36 -5.50 5.46 4.79
N LYS A 37 -6.25 6.54 4.66
CA LYS A 37 -6.12 7.69 5.58
C LYS A 37 -6.61 7.27 6.97
N MET A 38 -6.11 7.92 8.03
CA MET A 38 -6.48 7.56 9.40
C MET A 38 -7.99 7.64 9.67
N ASP A 39 -8.66 8.63 9.08
CA ASP A 39 -10.09 8.88 9.16
C ASP A 39 -10.89 8.22 8.01
N GLY A 40 -10.21 7.54 7.09
CA GLY A 40 -10.81 7.00 5.86
C GLY A 40 -11.30 5.56 6.01
N SER A 41 -12.55 5.31 5.63
CA SER A 41 -13.10 3.95 5.53
C SER A 41 -12.76 3.24 4.21
N LYS A 42 -12.31 3.98 3.19
CA LYS A 42 -11.98 3.46 1.87
C LYS A 42 -10.47 3.48 1.63
N PRO A 43 -9.90 2.44 1.00
CA PRO A 43 -8.49 2.43 0.69
C PRO A 43 -8.18 3.47 -0.39
N ILE A 44 -7.08 4.18 -0.21
CA ILE A 44 -6.53 5.15 -1.16
C ILE A 44 -5.49 4.52 -2.10
N ALA A 45 -4.86 3.41 -1.69
CA ALA A 45 -4.00 2.60 -2.54
C ALA A 45 -4.13 1.11 -2.22
N LYS A 46 -3.89 0.26 -3.22
CA LYS A 46 -3.82 -1.21 -3.11
C LYS A 46 -2.52 -1.69 -3.71
N VAL A 47 -1.69 -2.35 -2.90
CA VAL A 47 -0.37 -2.87 -3.29
C VAL A 47 -0.46 -4.37 -3.41
N SER A 48 -0.10 -4.95 -4.55
CA SER A 48 0.02 -6.40 -4.66
C SER A 48 1.26 -6.90 -3.90
N LEU A 49 1.07 -7.91 -3.06
CA LEU A 49 2.17 -8.62 -2.39
C LEU A 49 2.65 -9.84 -3.19
N MET A 50 1.88 -10.26 -4.19
CA MET A 50 2.14 -11.43 -5.02
C MET A 50 2.83 -11.07 -6.34
N LEU A 51 2.43 -9.95 -6.94
CA LEU A 51 2.96 -9.47 -8.20
C LEU A 51 3.87 -8.28 -7.92
N GLN A 52 5.16 -8.43 -8.24
CA GLN A 52 6.10 -7.30 -8.21
C GLN A 52 5.56 -6.15 -9.07
N CYS A 53 5.87 -4.92 -8.68
CA CYS A 53 5.56 -3.69 -9.42
C CYS A 53 4.08 -3.25 -9.49
N ARG A 54 3.10 -3.97 -8.93
CA ARG A 54 1.68 -3.60 -9.06
C ARG A 54 1.17 -2.79 -7.86
N VAL A 55 1.32 -1.46 -7.95
CA VAL A 55 0.66 -0.49 -7.07
C VAL A 55 -0.51 0.13 -7.82
N ASN A 56 -1.73 -0.04 -7.31
CA ASN A 56 -2.91 0.66 -7.79
C ASN A 56 -3.22 1.83 -6.84
N THR A 57 -2.94 3.04 -7.27
CA THR A 57 -3.40 4.27 -6.59
C THR A 57 -4.82 4.58 -7.04
N MET A 58 -5.72 4.82 -6.10
CA MET A 58 -7.07 5.26 -6.44
C MET A 58 -7.01 6.75 -6.78
N LEU A 59 -7.50 7.14 -7.97
CA LEU A 59 -7.43 8.51 -8.53
C LEU A 59 -7.95 9.63 -7.60
N ASN A 60 -8.69 9.29 -6.54
CA ASN A 60 -9.23 10.22 -5.54
C ASN A 60 -8.59 10.11 -4.15
N GLY A 61 -7.62 9.20 -3.96
CA GLY A 61 -7.06 8.85 -2.67
C GLY A 61 -5.58 9.23 -2.49
N VAL A 62 -4.79 9.19 -3.56
CA VAL A 62 -3.37 9.55 -3.58
C VAL A 62 -3.16 10.62 -4.64
N GLY A 63 -2.91 11.85 -4.21
CA GLY A 63 -2.69 13.02 -5.07
C GLY A 63 -1.51 13.86 -4.60
N LYS A 64 -1.55 15.17 -4.87
CA LYS A 64 -0.44 16.09 -4.56
C LYS A 64 -0.07 16.15 -3.07
N ASN A 65 -1.02 15.87 -2.18
CA ASN A 65 -0.80 15.92 -0.72
C ASN A 65 -0.20 14.62 -0.18
N GLU A 66 -0.15 13.57 -0.98
CA GLU A 66 0.31 12.24 -0.62
C GLU A 66 1.63 11.88 -1.34
N ALA A 67 2.41 12.90 -1.73
CA ALA A 67 3.64 12.74 -2.52
C ALA A 67 4.66 11.80 -1.85
N GLU A 68 4.84 11.89 -0.53
CA GLU A 68 5.75 11.01 0.21
C GLU A 68 5.24 9.56 0.26
N LEU A 69 3.92 9.36 0.37
CA LEU A 69 3.33 8.03 0.26
C LEU A 69 3.58 7.45 -1.13
N LEU A 70 3.34 8.24 -2.19
CA LEU A 70 3.60 7.82 -3.57
C LEU A 70 5.06 7.41 -3.78
N LYS A 71 6.01 8.15 -3.18
CA LYS A 71 7.44 7.84 -3.24
C LYS A 71 7.79 6.52 -2.57
N VAL A 72 7.22 6.23 -1.39
CA VAL A 72 7.40 4.94 -0.71
C VAL A 72 6.84 3.80 -1.55
N LEU A 73 5.62 3.95 -2.07
CA LEU A 73 4.98 2.94 -2.91
C LEU A 73 5.75 2.68 -4.20
N TYR A 74 6.29 3.73 -4.83
CA TYR A 74 7.13 3.64 -6.03
C TYR A 74 8.48 2.94 -5.77
N LYS A 75 9.13 3.23 -4.63
CA LYS A 75 10.36 2.52 -4.24
C LYS A 75 10.11 1.03 -4.05
N TYR A 76 9.03 0.68 -3.35
CA TYR A 76 8.62 -0.71 -3.17
C TYR A 76 8.35 -1.39 -4.51
N SER A 77 7.64 -0.72 -5.41
CA SER A 77 7.26 -1.29 -6.71
C SER A 77 8.47 -1.56 -7.61
N THR A 78 9.52 -0.75 -7.55
CA THR A 78 10.65 -0.83 -8.48
C THR A 78 11.84 -1.64 -7.98
N ARG A 79 12.05 -1.75 -6.66
CA ARG A 79 13.30 -2.32 -6.11
C ARG A 79 13.08 -3.39 -5.04
N GLY A 80 11.87 -3.52 -4.48
CA GLY A 80 11.72 -4.08 -3.14
C GLY A 80 12.38 -3.13 -2.12
N LEU A 81 11.65 -2.77 -1.07
CA LEU A 81 12.18 -1.90 0.00
C LEU A 81 13.40 -2.52 0.70
#